data_AF-A0A7Z7Q1C1-F1
#
_entry.id   AF-A0A7Z7Q1C1-F1
#
_cell.length_a   1.000
_cell.length_b   1.000
_cell.length_c   1.000
_cell.angle_alpha   90.00
_cell.angle_beta   90.00
_cell.angle_gamma   90.00
#
_symmetry.space_group_name_H-M   'P 1'
#
loop_
_entity.id
_entity.type
_entity.pdbx_description
1 polymer ?
#
loop_
_entity_poly.entity_id
_entity_poly.type
_entity_poly.pdbx_seq_one_letter_code
_entity_poly.pdbx_strand_id
1 'polypeptide(L)'
;MRITDGVKAVADEEKCYWFLDAIVSYQFEEKFKNQEFQVWKIQRIEETKFKLSATNGNKKILVTQDIEYSDFFFSEFTIWKEGGVLLLPSEH
;
A
#
# COMPACT_ATOMS: atom_id res chain seq x y z
N MET A 1 11.59 0.96 -8.34
CA MET A 1 10.64 1.81 -7.59
C MET A 1 11.42 2.54 -6.50
N ARG A 2 11.09 3.80 -6.23
CA ARG A 2 11.68 4.60 -5.15
C ARG A 2 10.65 4.74 -4.02
N ILE A 3 11.09 4.98 -2.80
CA ILE A 3 10.23 5.27 -1.64
C ILE A 3 10.71 6.57 -0.99
N THR A 4 9.80 7.34 -0.42
CA THR A 4 10.13 8.53 0.39
C THR A 4 10.67 8.16 1.76
N ASP A 5 11.28 9.13 2.44
CA ASP A 5 11.75 8.96 3.81
C ASP A 5 10.57 8.70 4.77
N GLY A 6 9.40 9.31 4.54
CA GLY A 6 8.20 9.05 5.34
C GLY A 6 7.71 7.61 5.22
N VAL A 7 7.62 7.08 4.00
CA VAL A 7 7.25 5.66 3.78
C VAL A 7 8.27 4.72 4.42
N LYS A 8 9.57 5.02 4.26
CA LYS A 8 10.64 4.23 4.86
C LYS A 8 10.57 4.25 6.39
N ALA A 9 10.35 5.42 7.00
CA ALA A 9 10.24 5.57 8.45
C ALA A 9 9.10 4.71 9.02
N VAL A 10 7.92 4.75 8.39
CA VAL A 10 6.79 3.91 8.82
C VAL A 10 7.12 2.42 8.67
N ALA A 11 7.71 2.00 7.55
CA ALA A 11 8.11 0.60 7.38
C ALA A 11 9.14 0.13 8.41
N ASP A 12 10.06 1.00 8.82
CA ASP A 12 11.05 0.73 9.85
C ASP A 12 10.46 0.65 11.26
N GLU A 13 9.56 1.56 11.61
CA GLU A 13 8.91 1.63 12.93
C GLU A 13 7.91 0.48 13.11
N GLU A 14 7.05 0.25 12.13
CA GLU A 14 5.97 -0.74 12.17
C GLU A 14 6.40 -2.14 11.68
N LYS A 15 7.65 -2.29 11.25
CA LYS A 15 8.18 -3.52 10.63
C LYS A 15 7.34 -4.03 9.47
N CYS A 16 6.65 -3.14 8.77
CA CYS A 16 5.66 -3.47 7.75
C CYS A 16 6.21 -3.50 6.31
N TYR A 17 7.47 -3.94 6.13
CA TYR A 17 8.08 -4.05 4.81
C TYR A 17 7.29 -4.96 3.85
N TRP A 18 6.60 -5.96 4.39
CA TRP A 18 5.68 -6.82 3.65
C TRP A 18 4.57 -6.03 2.91
N PHE A 19 4.16 -4.87 3.43
CA PHE A 19 3.18 -4.02 2.76
C PHE A 19 3.79 -3.40 1.50
N LEU A 20 5.04 -2.94 1.57
CA LEU A 20 5.77 -2.45 0.40
C LEU A 20 6.02 -3.57 -0.62
N ASP A 21 6.42 -4.75 -0.15
CA ASP A 21 6.62 -5.93 -1.00
C ASP A 21 5.33 -6.31 -1.74
N ALA A 22 4.18 -6.27 -1.06
CA ALA A 22 2.89 -6.50 -1.69
C ALA A 22 2.62 -5.48 -2.81
N ILE A 23 2.82 -4.18 -2.55
CA ILE A 23 2.64 -3.12 -3.57
C ILE A 23 3.56 -3.37 -4.78
N VAL A 24 4.84 -3.69 -4.55
CA VAL A 24 5.83 -3.97 -5.60
C VAL A 24 5.42 -5.18 -6.43
N SER A 25 4.92 -6.25 -5.79
CA SER A 25 4.54 -7.49 -6.46
C SER A 25 3.41 -7.28 -7.48
N TYR A 26 2.49 -6.36 -7.20
CA TYR A 26 1.41 -6.04 -8.13
C TYR A 26 1.85 -5.21 -9.34
N GLN A 27 2.99 -4.53 -9.27
CA GLN A 27 3.46 -3.70 -10.39
C GLN A 27 3.89 -4.53 -11.62
N PHE A 28 4.03 -5.84 -11.47
CA PHE A 28 4.29 -6.75 -12.60
C PHE A 28 3.05 -6.99 -13.48
N GLU A 29 1.84 -6.75 -12.96
CA GLU A 29 0.60 -6.91 -13.71
C GLU A 29 0.27 -5.69 -14.59
N GLU A 30 -0.14 -5.94 -15.84
CA GLU A 30 -0.47 -4.90 -16.83
C GLU A 30 -1.54 -3.89 -16.35
N LYS A 31 -2.51 -4.35 -15.54
CA LYS A 31 -3.58 -3.48 -15.03
C LYS A 31 -3.05 -2.37 -14.12
N PHE A 32 -1.91 -2.57 -13.46
CA PHE A 32 -1.26 -1.58 -12.59
C PHE A 32 -0.25 -0.71 -13.33
N LYS A 33 0.47 -1.27 -14.32
CA LYS A 33 1.43 -0.51 -15.16
C LYS A 33 0.76 0.66 -15.88
N ASN A 34 -0.50 0.49 -16.28
CA ASN A 34 -1.29 1.52 -16.96
C ASN A 34 -1.90 2.57 -16.01
N GLN A 35 -1.58 2.53 -14.71
CA GLN A 35 -2.05 3.53 -13.73
C GLN A 35 -0.88 4.38 -13.24
N GLU A 36 -0.83 5.64 -13.69
CA GLU A 36 0.14 6.64 -13.26
C GLU A 36 0.05 6.88 -11.74
N PHE A 37 -1.17 6.88 -11.20
CA PHE A 37 -1.46 7.06 -9.79
C PHE A 37 -2.22 5.85 -9.22
N GLN A 38 -1.82 5.40 -8.04
CA GLN A 38 -2.49 4.32 -7.31
C GLN A 38 -2.59 4.66 -5.83
N VAL A 39 -3.71 4.30 -5.20
CA VAL A 39 -3.93 4.43 -3.76
C VAL A 39 -3.96 3.04 -3.16
N TRP A 40 -2.99 2.73 -2.30
CA TRP A 40 -2.88 1.47 -1.58
C TRP A 40 -3.31 1.67 -0.14
N LYS A 41 -4.40 1.01 0.25
CA LYS A 41 -4.98 1.12 1.58
C LYS A 41 -4.98 -0.24 2.26
N ILE A 42 -4.44 -0.28 3.47
CA ILE A 42 -4.62 -1.40 4.38
C ILE A 42 -5.60 -1.03 5.50
N GLN A 43 -6.49 -1.95 5.85
CA GLN A 43 -7.50 -1.77 6.91
C GLN A 43 -7.62 -3.04 7.76
N ARG A 44 -7.57 -2.90 9.09
CA ARG A 44 -7.80 -4.00 10.04
C ARG A 44 -9.26 -4.40 9.99
N ILE A 45 -9.50 -5.70 9.82
CA ILE A 45 -10.85 -6.28 9.80
C ILE A 45 -11.18 -6.88 11.16
N GLU A 46 -10.21 -7.55 11.79
CA GLU A 46 -10.36 -8.22 13.08
C GLU A 46 -8.97 -8.45 13.65
N GLU A 47 -8.72 -8.17 14.94
CA GLU A 47 -7.46 -8.46 15.64
C GLU A 47 -6.20 -8.39 14.75
N THR A 48 -5.72 -9.51 14.21
CA THR A 48 -4.51 -9.60 13.37
C THR A 48 -4.77 -9.70 11.86
N LYS A 49 -6.03 -9.72 11.44
CA LYS A 49 -6.46 -9.79 10.04
C LYS A 49 -6.67 -8.42 9.45
N PHE A 50 -6.19 -8.25 8.22
CA PHE A 50 -6.32 -7.00 7.48
C PHE A 50 -6.82 -7.26 6.07
N LYS A 51 -7.30 -6.18 5.44
CA LYS A 51 -7.67 -6.13 4.05
C LYS A 51 -6.83 -5.08 3.36
N LEU A 52 -6.04 -5.52 2.39
CA LEU A 52 -5.30 -4.68 1.49
C LEU A 52 -6.15 -4.40 0.25
N SER A 53 -6.19 -3.16 -0.20
CA SER A 53 -6.89 -2.75 -1.42
C SER A 53 -6.08 -1.73 -2.20
N ALA A 54 -6.20 -1.78 -3.52
CA ALA A 54 -5.62 -0.79 -4.42
C ALA A 54 -6.68 -0.17 -5.30
N THR A 55 -6.60 1.15 -5.51
CA THR A 55 -7.43 1.87 -6.49
C THR A 55 -6.55 2.72 -7.41
N ASN A 56 -7.08 3.15 -8.54
CA ASN A 56 -6.39 4.06 -9.45
C ASN A 56 -6.59 5.57 -9.14
N GLY A 57 -6.94 5.92 -7.89
CA GLY A 57 -7.27 7.29 -7.50
C GLY A 57 -8.72 7.72 -7.82
N ASN A 58 -9.35 7.14 -8.84
CA ASN A 58 -10.75 7.41 -9.22
C ASN A 58 -11.74 6.42 -8.60
N LYS A 59 -11.42 5.89 -7.40
CA LYS A 59 -12.22 4.89 -6.66
C LYS A 59 -12.49 3.57 -7.40
N LYS A 60 -11.92 3.34 -8.59
CA LYS A 60 -11.97 2.04 -9.25
C LYS A 60 -11.01 1.09 -8.53
N ILE A 61 -11.54 0.03 -7.94
CA ILE A 61 -10.77 -1.02 -7.28
C ILE A 61 -10.02 -1.83 -8.34
N LEU A 62 -8.71 -1.98 -8.14
CA LEU A 62 -7.80 -2.77 -8.99
C LEU A 62 -7.54 -4.15 -8.38
N VAL A 63 -7.43 -4.21 -7.05
CA VAL A 63 -7.26 -5.45 -6.31
C VAL A 63 -7.78 -5.31 -4.88
N THR A 64 -8.09 -6.45 -4.31
CA THR A 64 -8.33 -6.64 -2.89
C THR A 64 -7.67 -7.94 -2.48
N GLN A 65 -6.98 -7.93 -1.35
CA GLN A 65 -6.25 -9.07 -0.81
C GLN A 65 -6.51 -9.12 0.69
N ASP A 66 -6.89 -10.30 1.19
CA ASP A 66 -7.00 -10.55 2.62
C ASP A 66 -5.62 -10.93 3.17
N ILE A 67 -5.28 -10.35 4.31
CA ILE A 67 -4.06 -10.59 5.07
C ILE A 67 -4.49 -11.33 6.33
N GLU A 68 -4.22 -12.62 6.39
CA GLU A 68 -4.66 -13.49 7.49
C GLU A 68 -4.00 -13.16 8.83
N TYR A 69 -2.81 -12.57 8.80
CA TYR A 69 -2.07 -12.23 10.01
C TYR A 69 -1.06 -11.09 9.78
N SER A 70 -1.12 -10.08 10.64
CA SER A 70 -0.09 -9.07 10.86
C SER A 70 -0.23 -8.46 12.25
N ASP A 71 0.89 -8.04 12.81
CA ASP A 71 1.02 -7.27 14.05
C ASP A 71 1.07 -5.75 13.82
N PHE A 72 0.86 -5.28 12.57
CA PHE A 72 0.82 -3.86 12.21
C PHE A 72 -0.06 -3.07 13.18
N PHE A 73 0.40 -1.93 13.71
CA PHE A 73 -0.29 -1.26 14.82
C PHE A 73 -1.55 -0.52 14.36
N PHE A 74 -1.50 0.16 13.22
CA PHE A 74 -2.60 1.02 12.79
C PHE A 74 -3.84 0.23 12.36
N SER A 75 -5.02 0.76 12.64
CA SER A 75 -6.29 0.20 12.13
C SER A 75 -6.47 0.46 10.64
N GLU A 76 -5.89 1.53 10.11
CA GLU A 76 -5.78 1.76 8.69
C GLU A 76 -4.54 2.58 8.35
N PHE A 77 -3.99 2.34 7.16
CA PHE A 77 -2.87 3.11 6.64
C PHE A 77 -2.91 3.17 5.13
N THR A 78 -2.40 4.26 4.55
CA THR A 78 -2.46 4.52 3.12
C THR A 78 -1.09 4.93 2.58
N ILE A 79 -0.68 4.30 1.49
CA ILE A 79 0.48 4.67 0.69
C ILE A 79 -0.01 5.00 -0.73
N TRP A 80 0.52 6.06 -1.32
CA TRP A 80 0.29 6.38 -2.71
C TRP A 80 1.47 5.94 -3.56
N LYS A 81 1.17 5.50 -4.78
CA LYS A 81 2.15 5.30 -5.84
C LYS A 81 1.89 6.36 -6.90
N GLU A 82 2.86 7.23 -7.13
CA GLU A 82 2.83 8.22 -8.20
C GLU A 82 4.04 7.99 -9.11
N GLY A 83 3.79 7.68 -10.39
CA GLY A 83 4.84 7.31 -11.33
C GLY A 83 5.65 6.12 -10.82
N GLY A 84 6.92 6.34 -10.47
CA GLY A 84 7.83 5.32 -9.94
C GLY A 84 8.14 5.44 -8.44
N VAL A 85 7.38 6.24 -7.69
CA VAL A 85 7.64 6.59 -6.29
C VAL A 85 6.47 6.16 -5.39
N LEU A 86 6.78 5.55 -4.25
CA LEU A 86 5.84 5.36 -3.15
C LEU A 86 6.01 6.47 -2.12
N LEU A 87 4.92 7.11 -1.73
CA LEU A 87 4.90 8.26 -0.82
C LEU A 87 3.68 8.23 0.11
N LEU A 88 3.78 8.95 1.23
CA LEU A 88 2.64 9.20 2.10
C LEU A 88 1.72 10.27 1.47
N PRO A 89 0.40 10.24 1.74
CA PRO A 89 -0.52 11.29 1.28
C PRO A 89 -0.13 12.71 1.70
N SER A 90 0.59 12.85 2.82
CA SER A 90 1.08 14.13 3.33
C SER A 90 2.35 14.65 2.66
N GLU A 91 3.00 13.83 1.82
CA GLU A 91 4.23 14.17 1.09
C GLU A 91 3.97 14.56 -0.38
N HIS A 92 2.70 14.62 -0.79
CA HIS A 92 2.25 15.10 -2.10
C HIS A 92 2.04 16.62 -2.12
#